data_AF-A0A9N9PDU5-F1
#
_entry.id   AF-A0A9N9PDU5-F1
#
_cell.length_a   1.000
_cell.length_b   1.000
_cell.length_c   1.000
_cell.angle_alpha   90.00
_cell.angle_beta   90.00
_cell.angle_gamma   90.00
#
_symmetry.space_group_name_H-M   'P 1'
#
loop_
_entity.id
_entity.type
_entity.pdbx_description
1 polymer ?
#
loop_
_entity_poly.entity_id
_entity_poly.type
_entity_poly.pdbx_seq_one_letter_code
_entity_poly.pdbx_strand_id
1 'polypeptide(L)' 'MLLCRCMANVAFTDTQRLIGDAAKNQVAMNPYNTVFGTKRLIGRRFMDAEVQSDMK' A
#
# COMPACT_ATOMS: atom_id res chain seq x y z
N MET A 1 -25.81 1.72 -8.06
CA MET A 1 -24.55 2.14 -8.70
C MET A 1 -23.55 2.50 -7.59
N LEU A 2 -23.06 1.50 -6.84
CA LEU A 2 -21.99 1.74 -5.86
C LEU A 2 -20.70 1.95 -6.66
N LEU A 3 -20.08 3.13 -6.49
CA LEU A 3 -18.73 3.36 -7.00
C LEU A 3 -17.83 2.24 -6.48
N CYS A 4 -17.28 1.45 -7.39
CA CYS A 4 -16.25 0.46 -7.12
C CYS A 4 -14.96 1.21 -6.73
N ARG A 5 -14.94 1.76 -5.51
CA ARG A 5 -13.73 2.30 -4.88
C ARG A 5 -12.90 1.11 -4.40
N CYS A 6 -12.24 0.43 -5.33
CA CYS A 6 -11.22 -0.56 -4.97
C CYS A 6 -10.07 0.19 -4.29
N MET A 7 -9.91 0.01 -2.98
CA MET A 7 -8.73 0.49 -2.29
C MET A 7 -7.55 -0.41 -2.65
N ALA A 8 -6.48 0.20 -3.18
CA ALA A 8 -5.24 -0.49 -3.54
C ALA A 8 -4.33 -0.60 -2.31
N ASN A 9 -4.73 -1.43 -1.35
CA ASN A 9 -3.97 -1.76 -0.16
C ASN A 9 -3.63 -3.24 -0.24
N VAL A 10 -2.37 -3.61 -0.04
CA VAL A 10 -1.92 -5.01 -0.08
C VAL A 10 -1.14 -5.30 1.19
N ALA A 11 -1.58 -6.29 1.96
CA ALA A 11 -0.85 -6.79 3.12
C ALA A 11 -0.31 -8.19 2.84
N PHE A 12 0.94 -8.42 3.21
CA PHE A 12 1.61 -9.71 3.11
C PHE A 12 1.64 -10.39 4.48
N THR A 13 1.09 -11.59 4.55
CA THR A 13 1.37 -12.53 5.64
C THR A 13 2.15 -13.71 5.09
N ASP A 14 2.77 -14.51 5.94
CA ASP A 14 3.61 -15.64 5.51
C ASP A 14 2.85 -16.70 4.70
N THR A 15 1.52 -16.71 4.83
CA THR A 15 0.64 -17.71 4.23
C THR A 15 -0.30 -17.16 3.16
N GLN A 16 -0.60 -15.85 3.15
CA GLN A 16 -1.59 -15.28 2.24
C GLN A 16 -1.35 -13.79 1.95
N ARG A 17 -1.92 -13.33 0.83
CA ARG A 17 -1.93 -11.92 0.44
C ARG A 17 -3.33 -11.35 0.59
N LEU A 18 -3.48 -10.36 1.46
CA LEU A 18 -4.75 -9.68 1.70
C LEU A 18 -4.83 -8.42 0.82
N ILE A 19 -6.01 -8.14 0.28
CA ILE A 19 -6.24 -7.02 -0.64
C ILE A 19 -7.47 -6.23 -0.18
N GLY A 20 -7.39 -4.91 -0.23
CA GLY A 20 -8.53 -4.02 0.02
C GLY A 20 -8.78 -3.75 1.50
N ASP A 21 -10.01 -3.95 1.97
CA ASP A 21 -10.42 -3.62 3.34
C ASP A 21 -9.72 -4.49 4.40
N ALA A 22 -9.56 -5.78 4.10
CA ALA A 22 -8.82 -6.72 4.96
C ALA A 22 -7.36 -6.29 5.17
N ALA A 23 -6.72 -5.73 4.14
CA ALA A 23 -5.37 -5.19 4.25
C ALA A 23 -5.33 -3.88 5.06
N LYS A 24 -6.40 -3.07 5.04
CA LYS A 24 -6.48 -1.82 5.81
C LYS A 24 -6.52 -2.07 7.32
N ASN A 25 -7.24 -3.10 7.76
CA ASN A 25 -7.32 -3.48 9.17
C ASN A 25 -5.97 -4.00 9.71
N GLN A 26 -5.17 -4.63 8.84
CA GLN A 26 -3.82 -5.11 9.15
C GLN A 26 -2.78 -3.99 9.27
N VAL A 27 -2.98 -2.81 8.66
CA VAL A 27 -2.03 -1.66 8.77
C VAL A 27 -1.76 -1.29 10.23
N ALA A 28 -2.78 -1.35 11.09
CA ALA A 28 -2.65 -1.00 12.49
C ALA A 28 -1.87 -2.06 13.31
N MET A 29 -1.87 -3.32 12.87
CA MET A 29 -1.28 -4.45 13.60
C MET A 29 0.09 -4.85 13.05
N ASN A 30 0.29 -4.73 11.73
CA ASN A 30 1.53 -5.06 11.04
C ASN A 30 1.85 -3.99 9.99
N PRO A 31 2.40 -2.83 10.43
CA PRO A 31 2.76 -1.75 9.53
C PRO A 31 3.93 -2.11 8.61
N TYR A 32 4.80 -3.06 9.00
CA TYR A 32 5.97 -3.44 8.22
C TYR A 32 5.63 -4.24 6.95
N ASN A 33 4.62 -5.11 7.01
CA ASN A 33 4.27 -5.98 5.88
C ASN A 33 3.07 -5.46 5.06
N THR A 34 2.62 -4.23 5.32
CA THR A 34 1.47 -3.65 4.61
C THR A 34 1.91 -2.53 3.69
N VAL A 35 1.71 -2.74 2.39
CA VAL A 35 2.05 -1.78 1.34
C VAL A 35 0.81 -0.99 0.93
N PHE A 36 0.89 0.33 1.06
CA PHE A 36 -0.10 1.28 0.59
C PHE A 36 0.57 2.37 -0.26
N GLY A 37 -0.20 3.10 -1.06
CA GLY A 37 0.32 4.24 -1.82
C GLY A 37 1.22 3.89 -3.01
N THR A 38 1.35 2.62 -3.39
CA THR A 38 2.22 2.16 -4.49
C THR A 38 1.96 2.89 -5.80
N LYS A 39 0.72 3.32 -6.06
CA LYS A 39 0.35 4.10 -7.25
C LYS A 39 1.20 5.37 -7.43
N ARG A 40 1.68 6.00 -6.34
CA ARG A 40 2.51 7.20 -6.38
C ARG A 40 3.98 6.91 -6.72
N LEU A 41 4.42 5.68 -6.49
CA LEU A 41 5.81 5.25 -6.63
C LEU A 41 6.07 4.56 -7.98
N ILE A 42 5.02 4.06 -8.65
CA ILE A 42 5.13 3.40 -9.96
C ILE A 42 5.55 4.41 -11.03
N GLY A 43 6.72 4.16 -11.65
CA GLY A 43 7.25 4.97 -12.76
C GLY A 43 8.26 6.04 -12.35
N ARG A 44 8.60 6.15 -11.06
CA ARG A 44 9.62 7.07 -10.56
C ARG A 44 10.93 6.35 -10.26
N ARG A 45 12.05 7.05 -10.43
CA ARG A 45 13.36 6.55 -10.00
C ARG A 45 13.48 6.75 -8.49
N PHE A 46 14.17 5.83 -7.82
CA PHE A 46 14.40 5.92 -6.37
C PHE A 46 15.09 7.22 -5.92
N MET A 47 15.86 7.84 -6.83
CA MET A 47 16.59 9.09 -6.57
C MET A 47 15.76 10.37 -6.76
N ASP A 48 14.48 10.25 -7.06
CA ASP A 48 13.61 11.41 -7.23
C ASP A 48 13.29 12.06 -5.87
N ALA A 49 13.34 13.39 -5.82
CA ALA A 49 13.12 14.13 -4.58
C ALA A 49 11.72 13.89 -4.00
N GLU A 50 10.72 13.63 -4.86
CA GLU A 50 9.36 13.34 -4.40
C GLU A 50 9.26 11.96 -3.73
N VAL A 51 10.01 10.96 -4.21
CA VAL A 51 10.07 9.63 -3.59
C VAL A 51 10.81 9.69 -2.25
N GLN A 52 11.86 10.51 -2.15
CA GLN A 52 12.59 10.72 -0.89
C GLN A 52 11.74 11.45 0.17
N SER A 53 10.89 12.39 -0.26
CA SER A 53 9.93 13.03 0.65
C SER A 53 8.82 12.09 1.11
N ASP A 54 8.43 11.10 0.29
CA ASP A 54 7.42 10.09 0.66
C ASP A 54 7.94 9.07 1.68
N MET A 55 9.26 8.96 1.90
CA MET A 55 9.87 8.07 2.90
C MET A 55 9.91 8.68 4.31
N LYS A 56 9.53 9.95 4.47
CA LYS A 56 9.67 10.70 5.72
C LYS A 56 8.33 10.79 6.46
#